data_AF-A0A3D0LEX2-F1
#
_entry.id   AF-A0A3D0LEX2-F1
#
_cell.length_a   1.000
_cell.length_b   1.000
_cell.length_c   1.000
_cell.angle_alpha   90.00
_cell.angle_beta   90.00
_cell.angle_gamma   90.00
#
_symmetry.space_group_name_H-M   'P 1'
#
loop_
_entity.id
_entity.type
_entity.pdbx_description
1 polymer ?
#
loop_
_entity_poly.entity_id
_entity_poly.type
_entity_poly.pdbx_seq_one_letter_code
_entity_poly.pdbx_strand_id
1 'polypeptide(L)'
;MIGKHHVIVETKRLKYEFDIKRNITVILGDSATGKTTLVEMLSTYSRIPMKTGIRVESDVPCVVFSDFGSDWAAALRLIENSIVFIDEDYPFVFSQDFAELVSGSSNYFVIITRRPLYNLPYSINEVYGIRTSGKYHYPEQIYHEFYNIYQDVDIEPLDKKYTFYIEDSKSGFEFYRNAFGDSICRSCEGNSQVAKKINSAEEDNIAVIADGAAFGAVN
;
A
#
# COMPACT_ATOMS: atom_id res chain seq x y z
N MET A 1 8.67 -7.09 16.73
CA MET A 1 9.83 -6.72 15.87
C MET A 1 9.84 -5.22 15.61
N ILE A 2 11.01 -4.61 15.39
CA ILE A 2 11.14 -3.20 15.00
C ILE A 2 12.33 -3.09 14.05
N GLY A 3 12.15 -2.36 12.95
CA GLY A 3 13.20 -2.05 12.00
C GLY A 3 12.93 -2.58 10.60
N LYS A 4 14.01 -2.61 9.82
CA LYS A 4 14.04 -3.00 8.43
C LYS A 4 14.45 -4.46 8.33
N HIS A 5 13.70 -5.25 7.58
CA HIS A 5 13.97 -6.66 7.32
C HIS A 5 14.26 -6.86 5.82
N HIS A 6 15.39 -7.48 5.51
CA HIS A 6 15.80 -7.74 4.13
C HIS A 6 15.44 -9.18 3.76
N VAL A 7 14.75 -9.35 2.64
CA VAL A 7 14.23 -10.64 2.21
C VAL A 7 14.72 -10.96 0.80
N ILE A 8 15.30 -12.15 0.63
CA ILE A 8 15.64 -12.73 -0.66
C ILE A 8 14.85 -14.03 -0.84
N VAL A 9 14.16 -14.18 -1.96
CA VAL A 9 13.46 -15.41 -2.36
C VAL A 9 13.92 -15.76 -3.78
N GLU A 10 14.67 -16.85 -3.92
CA GLU A 10 15.28 -17.20 -5.22
C GLU A 10 15.16 -18.67 -5.60
N THR A 11 15.17 -18.91 -6.91
CA THR A 11 15.40 -20.19 -7.56
C THR A 11 16.56 -20.04 -8.54
N LYS A 12 16.92 -21.11 -9.26
CA LYS A 12 17.88 -21.00 -10.37
C LYS A 12 17.48 -20.00 -11.47
N ARG A 13 16.20 -19.62 -11.57
CA ARG A 13 15.67 -18.76 -12.66
C ARG A 13 15.12 -17.43 -12.20
N LEU A 14 14.68 -17.32 -10.95
CA LEU A 14 13.99 -16.15 -10.42
C LEU A 14 14.69 -15.68 -9.16
N LYS A 15 14.78 -14.38 -8.95
CA LYS A 15 15.24 -13.78 -7.70
C LYS A 15 14.36 -12.60 -7.34
N TYR A 16 13.73 -12.66 -6.16
CA TYR A 16 13.06 -11.54 -5.52
C TYR A 16 13.96 -11.05 -4.41
N GLU A 17 14.19 -9.74 -4.34
CA GLU A 17 14.98 -9.14 -3.28
C GLU A 17 14.40 -7.78 -2.94
N PHE A 18 14.03 -7.60 -1.67
CA PHE A 18 13.29 -6.44 -1.21
C PHE A 18 13.47 -6.20 0.29
N ASP A 19 13.14 -4.99 0.71
CA ASP A 19 13.19 -4.57 2.10
C ASP A 19 11.78 -4.28 2.62
N ILE A 20 11.44 -4.84 3.78
CA ILE A 20 10.22 -4.50 4.52
C ILE A 20 10.60 -3.58 5.68
N LYS A 21 10.09 -2.35 5.66
CA LYS A 21 10.54 -1.28 6.58
C LYS A 21 9.55 -0.97 7.69
N ARG A 22 8.27 -1.25 7.49
CA ARG A 22 7.19 -1.03 8.46
C ARG A 22 6.34 -2.28 8.63
N ASN A 23 5.57 -2.30 9.71
CA ASN A 23 4.68 -3.41 10.06
C ASN A 23 3.60 -3.71 9.00
N ILE A 24 3.27 -2.76 8.12
CA ILE A 24 2.34 -2.99 7.00
C ILE A 24 3.01 -2.54 5.70
N THR A 25 3.08 -3.47 4.76
CA THR A 25 3.51 -3.25 3.39
C THR A 25 2.43 -3.76 2.45
N VAL A 26 2.03 -2.94 1.48
CA VAL A 26 1.00 -3.27 0.50
C VAL A 26 1.67 -3.50 -0.85
N ILE A 27 1.42 -4.64 -1.47
CA ILE A 27 1.81 -4.89 -2.87
C ILE A 27 0.56 -4.73 -3.73
N LEU A 28 0.46 -3.59 -4.41
CA LEU A 28 -0.67 -3.28 -5.27
C LEU A 28 -0.49 -3.91 -6.66
N GLY A 29 -1.60 -4.38 -7.23
CA GLY A 29 -1.74 -4.50 -8.68
C GLY A 29 -2.38 -5.79 -9.15
N ASP A 30 -2.68 -5.81 -10.44
CA ASP A 30 -3.31 -6.95 -11.11
C ASP A 30 -2.33 -8.11 -11.32
N SER A 31 -2.90 -9.31 -11.42
CA SER A 31 -2.21 -10.57 -11.71
C SER A 31 -1.26 -10.46 -12.92
N ALA A 32 -0.16 -11.24 -12.92
CA ALA A 32 0.92 -11.34 -13.93
C ALA A 32 2.22 -10.50 -13.73
N THR A 33 2.44 -9.89 -12.56
CA THR A 33 3.70 -9.16 -12.24
C THR A 33 4.66 -9.91 -11.30
N GLY A 34 4.46 -11.22 -11.09
CA GLY A 34 5.28 -12.04 -10.19
C GLY A 34 4.80 -12.10 -8.73
N LYS A 35 3.68 -11.44 -8.39
CA LYS A 35 3.10 -11.47 -7.02
C LYS A 35 2.72 -12.88 -6.58
N THR A 36 1.88 -13.55 -7.37
CA THR A 36 1.44 -14.93 -7.13
C THR A 36 2.65 -15.87 -7.09
N THR A 37 3.62 -15.70 -7.99
CA THR A 37 4.84 -16.51 -8.00
C THR A 37 5.68 -16.34 -6.73
N LEU A 38 5.80 -15.12 -6.18
CA LEU A 38 6.45 -14.89 -4.89
C LEU A 38 5.74 -15.64 -3.75
N VAL A 39 4.41 -15.52 -3.66
CA VAL A 39 3.59 -16.20 -2.64
C VAL A 39 3.70 -17.72 -2.77
N GLU A 40 3.61 -18.25 -3.99
CA GLU A 40 3.77 -19.67 -4.28
C GLU A 40 5.15 -20.19 -3.88
N MET A 41 6.22 -19.43 -4.16
CA MET A 41 7.59 -19.80 -3.79
C MET A 41 7.74 -19.86 -2.26
N LEU A 42 7.25 -18.85 -1.55
CA LEU A 42 7.28 -18.80 -0.09
C LEU A 42 6.44 -19.92 0.55
N SER A 43 5.23 -20.15 0.02
CA SER A 43 4.33 -21.21 0.49
C SER A 43 4.92 -22.60 0.28
N THR A 44 5.52 -22.82 -0.90
CA THR A 44 6.20 -24.06 -1.25
C THR A 44 7.44 -24.29 -0.37
N TYR A 45 8.23 -23.25 -0.12
CA TYR A 45 9.37 -23.31 0.78
C TYR A 45 8.95 -23.69 2.21
N SER A 46 7.91 -23.04 2.75
CA SER A 46 7.40 -23.32 4.10
C SER A 46 6.99 -24.79 4.30
N ARG A 47 6.37 -25.40 3.27
CA ARG A 47 5.91 -26.80 3.35
C ARG A 47 7.05 -27.82 3.23
N ILE A 48 8.03 -27.59 2.33
CA ILE A 48 9.09 -28.58 2.05
C ILE A 48 10.44 -27.89 1.74
N PRO A 49 11.14 -27.31 2.73
CA PRO A 49 12.33 -26.48 2.48
C PRO A 49 13.46 -27.21 1.72
N MET A 50 13.66 -28.51 1.97
CA MET A 50 14.80 -29.26 1.44
C MET A 50 14.62 -29.84 0.03
N LYS A 51 13.44 -29.72 -0.61
CA LYS A 51 13.15 -30.40 -1.89
C LYS A 51 12.77 -29.48 -3.06
N THR A 52 12.79 -28.17 -2.88
CA THR A 52 12.11 -27.24 -3.79
C THR A 52 13.06 -26.49 -4.74
N GLY A 53 14.36 -26.48 -4.44
CA GLY A 53 15.32 -25.62 -5.18
C GLY A 53 15.04 -24.12 -4.97
N ILE A 54 14.23 -23.78 -3.97
CA ILE A 54 13.91 -22.42 -3.52
C ILE A 54 14.78 -22.11 -2.30
N ARG A 55 15.44 -20.96 -2.31
CA ARG A 55 16.14 -20.39 -1.16
C ARG A 55 15.36 -19.18 -0.68
N VAL A 56 15.13 -19.13 0.63
CA VAL A 56 14.58 -17.97 1.33
C VAL A 56 15.63 -17.52 2.34
N GLU A 57 16.02 -16.27 2.29
CA GLU A 57 16.92 -15.62 3.24
C GLU A 57 16.22 -14.41 3.83
N SER A 58 16.17 -14.35 5.16
CA SER A 58 15.56 -13.28 5.93
C SER A 58 16.08 -13.39 7.37
N ASP A 59 16.18 -12.28 8.08
CA ASP A 59 16.55 -12.23 9.49
C ASP A 59 15.40 -12.70 10.41
N VAL A 60 14.19 -12.81 9.87
CA VAL A 60 12.98 -13.28 10.54
C VAL A 60 12.18 -14.26 9.66
N PRO A 61 11.35 -15.15 10.23
CA PRO A 61 10.57 -16.10 9.46
C PRO A 61 9.62 -15.40 8.45
N CYS A 62 9.56 -15.93 7.23
CA CYS A 62 8.57 -15.53 6.23
C CYS A 62 7.46 -16.59 6.16
N VAL A 63 6.24 -16.21 6.52
CA VAL A 63 5.08 -17.10 6.62
C VAL A 63 4.04 -16.68 5.61
N VAL A 64 3.56 -17.61 4.77
CA VAL A 64 2.38 -17.37 3.94
C VAL A 64 1.14 -17.77 4.71
N PHE A 65 0.20 -16.85 4.86
CA PHE A 65 -1.09 -17.15 5.46
C PHE A 65 -1.89 -18.03 4.52
N SER A 66 -2.14 -19.27 4.95
CA SER A 66 -3.00 -20.21 4.26
C SER A 66 -3.82 -20.98 5.28
N ASP A 67 -4.90 -20.39 5.77
CA ASP A 67 -5.85 -21.07 6.64
C ASP A 67 -7.10 -21.48 5.87
N PHE A 68 -7.56 -22.72 6.09
CA PHE A 68 -8.79 -23.29 5.55
C PHE A 68 -9.93 -23.30 6.60
N GLY A 69 -9.67 -22.81 7.81
CA GLY A 69 -10.62 -22.68 8.92
C GLY A 69 -11.39 -21.36 8.93
N SER A 70 -12.39 -21.28 9.80
CA SER A 70 -13.26 -20.10 9.93
C SER A 70 -12.70 -18.98 10.82
N ASP A 71 -11.69 -19.26 11.65
CA ASP A 71 -11.14 -18.32 12.64
C ASP A 71 -9.71 -17.87 12.29
N TRP A 72 -9.63 -17.05 11.24
CA TRP A 72 -8.38 -16.44 10.76
C TRP A 72 -7.66 -15.63 11.85
N ALA A 73 -8.40 -15.04 12.79
CA ALA A 73 -7.85 -14.19 13.83
C ALA A 73 -7.09 -15.02 14.87
N ALA A 74 -7.63 -16.18 15.26
CA ALA A 74 -6.91 -17.13 16.11
C ALA A 74 -5.64 -17.64 15.42
N ALA A 75 -5.71 -17.99 14.14
CA ALA A 75 -4.55 -18.44 13.38
C ALA A 75 -3.44 -17.38 13.30
N LEU A 76 -3.78 -16.13 12.99
CA LEU A 76 -2.79 -15.04 12.93
C LEU A 76 -2.16 -14.71 14.29
N ARG A 77 -2.89 -14.88 15.41
CA ARG A 77 -2.35 -14.66 16.76
C ARG A 77 -1.33 -15.71 17.19
N LEU A 78 -1.31 -16.88 16.56
CA LEU A 78 -0.30 -17.92 16.82
C LEU A 78 1.04 -17.61 16.13
N ILE A 79 1.03 -16.71 15.13
CA ILE A 79 2.23 -16.29 14.45
C ILE A 79 2.81 -15.11 15.23
N GLU A 80 4.09 -15.20 15.58
CA GLU A 80 4.80 -14.12 16.26
C GLU A 80 6.14 -13.86 15.59
N ASN A 81 6.61 -12.61 15.69
CA ASN A 81 7.90 -12.17 15.23
C ASN A 81 8.27 -12.65 13.81
N SER A 82 7.30 -12.57 12.87
CA SER A 82 7.45 -13.02 11.49
C SER A 82 7.00 -11.96 10.48
N ILE A 83 7.38 -12.13 9.21
CA ILE A 83 6.77 -11.45 8.07
C ILE A 83 5.67 -12.35 7.51
N VAL A 84 4.42 -11.92 7.63
CA VAL A 84 3.23 -12.64 7.18
C VAL A 84 2.78 -12.12 5.82
N PHE A 85 2.83 -12.96 4.81
CA PHE A 85 2.33 -12.69 3.47
C PHE A 85 0.87 -13.14 3.36
N ILE A 86 -0.01 -12.21 2.98
CA ILE A 86 -1.44 -12.46 2.80
C ILE A 86 -1.81 -12.09 1.36
N ASP A 87 -2.35 -13.05 0.62
CA ASP A 87 -2.81 -12.84 -0.76
C ASP A 87 -4.22 -12.23 -0.82
N GLU A 88 -4.66 -11.82 -2.00
CA GLU A 88 -5.92 -11.07 -2.19
C GLU A 88 -7.20 -11.86 -1.86
N ASP A 89 -7.09 -13.18 -1.73
CA ASP A 89 -8.20 -14.12 -1.54
C ASP A 89 -8.86 -14.05 -0.15
N TYR A 90 -8.38 -13.18 0.74
CA TYR A 90 -8.85 -13.10 2.13
C TYR A 90 -9.62 -11.80 2.41
N PRO A 91 -10.95 -11.77 2.33
CA PRO A 91 -11.74 -10.55 2.53
C PRO A 91 -11.57 -9.91 3.92
N PHE A 92 -11.12 -10.65 4.92
CA PHE A 92 -10.90 -10.11 6.26
C PHE A 92 -9.85 -9.00 6.28
N VAL A 93 -8.92 -8.92 5.31
CA VAL A 93 -7.89 -7.86 5.28
C VAL A 93 -8.50 -6.46 5.17
N PHE A 94 -9.77 -6.36 4.75
CA PHE A 94 -10.52 -5.12 4.64
C PHE A 94 -11.35 -4.82 5.89
N SER A 95 -11.37 -5.67 6.93
CA SER A 95 -12.21 -5.49 8.11
C SER A 95 -11.55 -4.60 9.18
N GLN A 96 -12.37 -4.04 10.05
CA GLN A 96 -11.90 -3.33 11.25
C GLN A 96 -11.19 -4.29 12.21
N ASP A 97 -11.71 -5.51 12.38
CA ASP A 97 -11.12 -6.54 13.25
C ASP A 97 -9.68 -6.88 12.85
N PHE A 98 -9.38 -6.91 11.55
CA PHE A 98 -8.03 -7.13 11.07
C PHE A 98 -7.11 -5.96 11.41
N ALA A 99 -7.58 -4.72 11.27
CA ALA A 99 -6.82 -3.54 11.63
C ALA A 99 -6.47 -3.51 13.13
N GLU A 100 -7.42 -3.91 13.99
CA GLU A 100 -7.18 -4.05 15.42
C GLU A 100 -6.14 -5.15 15.73
N LEU A 101 -6.22 -6.29 15.06
CA LEU A 101 -5.24 -7.37 15.22
C LEU A 101 -3.82 -6.91 14.82
N VAL A 102 -3.70 -6.24 13.67
CA VAL A 102 -2.40 -5.77 13.15
C VAL A 102 -1.76 -4.74 14.09
N SER A 103 -2.55 -3.84 14.67
CA SER A 103 -2.04 -2.80 15.59
C SER A 103 -1.38 -3.37 16.86
N GLY A 104 -1.77 -4.57 17.30
CA GLY A 104 -1.22 -5.25 18.49
C GLY A 104 -0.22 -6.35 18.18
N SER A 105 0.10 -6.59 16.91
CA SER A 105 0.91 -7.74 16.49
C SER A 105 2.41 -7.44 16.57
N SER A 106 3.20 -8.46 16.88
CA SER A 106 4.66 -8.43 16.78
C SER A 106 5.17 -8.62 15.34
N ASN A 107 4.26 -8.96 14.41
CA ASN A 107 4.54 -9.32 13.03
C ASN A 107 4.56 -8.11 12.10
N TYR A 108 5.18 -8.34 10.95
CA TYR A 108 5.08 -7.50 9.78
C TYR A 108 4.13 -8.17 8.78
N PHE A 109 3.31 -7.39 8.09
CA PHE A 109 2.30 -7.89 7.15
C PHE A 109 2.60 -7.37 5.75
N VAL A 110 2.75 -8.29 4.81
CA VAL A 110 2.83 -8.00 3.38
C VAL A 110 1.50 -8.42 2.77
N ILE A 111 0.67 -7.45 2.42
CA ILE A 111 -0.69 -7.67 1.92
C ILE A 111 -0.70 -7.41 0.42
N ILE A 112 -1.02 -8.44 -0.36
CA ILE A 112 -1.17 -8.35 -1.81
C ILE A 112 -2.64 -8.09 -2.10
N THR A 113 -2.94 -7.01 -2.81
CA THR A 113 -4.33 -6.67 -3.13
C THR A 113 -4.44 -5.72 -4.31
N ARG A 114 -5.60 -5.70 -4.96
CA ARG A 114 -5.97 -4.70 -5.98
C ARG A 114 -6.73 -3.52 -5.41
N ARG A 115 -7.21 -3.60 -4.18
CA ARG A 115 -8.09 -2.61 -3.57
C ARG A 115 -7.40 -1.90 -2.41
N PRO A 116 -7.67 -0.60 -2.20
CA PRO A 116 -7.16 0.11 -1.03
C PRO A 116 -7.68 -0.49 0.29
N LEU A 117 -6.83 -0.48 1.32
CA LEU A 117 -7.12 -1.05 2.64
C LEU A 117 -7.51 0.07 3.61
N TYR A 118 -8.69 0.67 3.42
CA TYR A 118 -9.12 1.89 4.13
C TYR A 118 -9.08 1.83 5.66
N ASN A 119 -9.15 0.63 6.24
CA ASN A 119 -9.13 0.45 7.70
C ASN A 119 -7.71 0.33 8.28
N LEU A 120 -6.66 0.22 7.44
CA LEU A 120 -5.28 0.02 7.88
C LEU A 120 -4.47 1.32 7.86
N PRO A 121 -3.69 1.62 8.92
CA PRO A 121 -2.85 2.80 8.99
C PRO A 121 -1.49 2.57 8.29
N TYR A 122 -1.49 2.19 7.00
CA TYR A 122 -0.26 2.00 6.23
C TYR A 122 0.23 3.31 5.60
N SER A 123 1.55 3.40 5.37
CA SER A 123 2.15 4.55 4.69
C SER A 123 2.09 4.39 3.17
N ILE A 124 1.87 5.49 2.45
CA ILE A 124 2.01 5.57 0.99
C ILE A 124 3.41 5.08 0.54
N ASN A 125 4.44 5.34 1.37
CA ASN A 125 5.81 4.89 1.12
C ASN A 125 5.97 3.36 1.24
N GLU A 126 4.95 2.66 1.76
CA GLU A 126 4.90 1.21 1.88
C GLU A 126 3.95 0.55 0.88
N VAL A 127 3.56 1.28 -0.19
CA VAL A 127 2.78 0.72 -1.29
C VAL A 127 3.68 0.49 -2.51
N TYR A 128 3.83 -0.77 -2.90
CA TYR A 128 4.77 -1.20 -3.92
C TYR A 128 4.08 -1.95 -5.06
N GLY A 129 4.67 -1.87 -6.24
CA GLY A 129 4.48 -2.84 -7.31
C GLY A 129 5.67 -3.78 -7.35
N ILE A 130 5.54 -4.88 -8.08
CA ILE A 130 6.67 -5.75 -8.42
C ILE A 130 6.98 -5.51 -9.89
N ARG A 131 8.24 -5.24 -10.20
CA ARG A 131 8.73 -5.16 -11.59
C ARG A 131 9.93 -6.05 -11.78
N THR A 132 10.10 -6.51 -13.01
CA THR A 132 11.33 -7.15 -13.44
C THR A 132 12.37 -6.06 -13.68
N SER A 133 13.52 -6.13 -13.01
CA SER A 133 14.68 -5.28 -13.31
C SER A 133 15.81 -6.15 -13.87
N GLY A 134 16.49 -5.66 -14.92
CA GLY A 134 17.62 -6.37 -15.54
C GLY A 134 17.55 -6.47 -17.07
N LYS A 135 18.61 -5.98 -17.71
CA LYS A 135 18.95 -6.21 -19.13
C LYS A 135 20.09 -7.23 -19.19
N TYR A 136 19.83 -8.55 -19.26
CA TYR A 136 20.87 -9.49 -19.68
C TYR A 136 20.29 -10.63 -20.51
N HIS A 137 20.86 -10.79 -21.71
CA HIS A 137 20.68 -11.98 -22.55
C HIS A 137 21.21 -13.20 -21.78
N TYR A 138 20.52 -14.32 -21.95
CA TYR A 138 20.80 -15.65 -21.39
C TYR A 138 22.29 -15.99 -21.13
N PRO A 139 22.65 -16.71 -20.03
CA PRO A 139 21.80 -17.36 -19.03
C PRO A 139 22.02 -16.77 -17.61
N GLU A 140 21.24 -15.77 -17.20
CA GLU A 140 21.25 -15.26 -15.80
C GLU A 140 19.81 -15.16 -15.25
N GLN A 141 19.68 -15.17 -13.91
CA GLN A 141 18.39 -15.15 -13.19
C GLN A 141 17.54 -13.91 -13.56
N ILE A 142 16.23 -14.08 -13.65
CA ILE A 142 15.28 -12.98 -13.80
C ILE A 142 15.06 -12.35 -12.44
N TYR A 143 15.42 -11.08 -12.30
CA TYR A 143 15.37 -10.37 -11.02
C TYR A 143 14.09 -9.56 -10.90
N HIS A 144 13.50 -9.56 -9.71
CA HIS A 144 12.25 -8.89 -9.37
C HIS A 144 12.48 -8.03 -8.14
N GLU A 145 12.08 -6.77 -8.24
CA GLU A 145 12.24 -5.79 -7.16
C GLU A 145 10.90 -5.11 -6.85
N PHE A 146 10.78 -4.66 -5.60
CA PHE A 146 9.65 -3.84 -5.18
C PHE A 146 9.96 -2.39 -5.53
N TYR A 147 9.07 -1.75 -6.28
CA TYR A 147 9.16 -0.32 -6.57
C TYR A 147 7.97 0.39 -5.93
N ASN A 148 8.22 1.51 -5.26
CA ASN A 148 7.14 2.30 -4.69
C ASN A 148 6.26 2.86 -5.82
N ILE A 149 4.94 2.72 -5.73
CA ILE A 149 4.02 3.16 -6.79
C ILE A 149 3.79 4.67 -6.76
N TYR A 150 3.98 5.28 -5.60
CA TYR A 150 3.83 6.69 -5.33
C TYR A 150 5.17 7.37 -5.12
N GLN A 151 6.22 6.94 -5.85
CA GLN A 151 7.56 7.54 -5.80
C GLN A 151 7.47 9.05 -5.66
N ASP A 152 8.34 9.62 -4.81
CA ASP A 152 8.45 11.04 -4.50
C ASP A 152 8.16 11.85 -5.75
N VAL A 153 6.91 12.29 -5.88
CA VAL A 153 6.58 13.35 -6.81
C VAL A 153 7.46 14.46 -6.30
N ASP A 154 8.39 14.95 -7.12
CA ASP A 154 9.08 16.19 -6.81
C ASP A 154 7.97 17.24 -6.73
N ILE A 155 7.45 17.44 -5.52
CA ILE A 155 6.47 18.46 -5.22
C ILE A 155 7.31 19.72 -5.29
N GLU A 156 7.40 20.30 -6.48
CA GLU A 156 7.91 21.65 -6.59
C GLU A 156 7.09 22.51 -5.62
N PRO A 157 7.75 23.29 -4.74
CA PRO A 157 7.05 24.23 -3.89
C PRO A 157 6.11 25.04 -4.78
N LEU A 158 4.84 25.14 -4.40
CA LEU A 158 3.92 26.01 -5.11
C LEU A 158 4.45 27.44 -4.96
N ASP A 159 5.09 27.97 -6.00
CA ASP A 159 5.63 29.34 -6.04
C ASP A 159 4.54 30.41 -5.83
N LYS A 160 3.27 30.02 -5.96
CA LYS A 160 2.09 30.86 -5.76
C LYS A 160 1.28 30.39 -4.56
N LYS A 161 0.84 31.33 -3.73
CA LYS A 161 -0.19 31.07 -2.71
C LYS A 161 -1.53 30.85 -3.41
N TYR A 162 -2.10 29.66 -3.25
CA TYR A 162 -3.44 29.32 -3.71
C TYR A 162 -4.47 29.60 -2.62
N THR A 163 -5.67 29.95 -3.05
CA THR A 163 -6.87 29.84 -2.22
C THR A 163 -7.49 28.47 -2.46
N PHE A 164 -7.58 27.66 -1.42
CA PHE A 164 -8.11 26.31 -1.47
C PHE A 164 -9.62 26.31 -1.21
N TYR A 165 -10.39 25.83 -2.18
CA TYR A 165 -11.81 25.53 -2.03
C TYR A 165 -11.97 24.04 -1.76
N ILE A 166 -12.32 23.70 -0.52
CA ILE A 166 -12.42 22.33 -0.03
C ILE A 166 -13.89 21.94 0.03
N GLU A 167 -14.25 20.81 -0.57
CA GLU A 167 -15.62 20.32 -0.65
C GLU A 167 -16.29 20.19 0.72
N ASP A 168 -15.62 19.52 1.65
CA ASP A 168 -16.11 19.26 3.00
C ASP A 168 -16.19 20.53 3.87
N SER A 169 -16.99 20.45 4.94
CA SER A 169 -17.15 21.49 5.98
C SER A 169 -16.78 21.04 7.39
N LYS A 170 -16.35 19.78 7.55
CA LYS A 170 -16.05 19.14 8.83
C LYS A 170 -14.58 18.70 8.88
N SER A 171 -14.33 17.42 9.15
CA SER A 171 -13.00 16.88 9.42
C SER A 171 -12.05 17.00 8.23
N GLY A 172 -12.56 16.89 7.00
CA GLY A 172 -11.76 17.13 5.79
C GLY A 172 -11.34 18.60 5.70
N PHE A 173 -12.28 19.52 5.93
CA PHE A 173 -11.96 20.96 5.96
C PHE A 173 -10.92 21.32 7.02
N GLU A 174 -11.11 20.81 8.25
CA GLU A 174 -10.19 21.06 9.35
C GLU A 174 -8.79 20.50 9.08
N PHE A 175 -8.71 19.28 8.54
CA PHE A 175 -7.46 18.65 8.16
C PHE A 175 -6.67 19.53 7.16
N TYR A 176 -7.30 19.93 6.06
CA TYR A 176 -6.62 20.71 5.01
C TYR A 176 -6.27 22.13 5.47
N ARG A 177 -7.15 22.78 6.23
CA ARG A 177 -6.85 24.10 6.81
C ARG A 177 -5.59 24.06 7.68
N ASN A 178 -5.42 23.00 8.47
CA ASN A 178 -4.23 22.82 9.30
C ASN A 178 -3.00 22.43 8.45
N ALA A 179 -3.19 21.57 7.44
CA ALA A 179 -2.10 21.12 6.57
C ALA A 179 -1.51 22.22 5.68
N PHE A 180 -2.31 23.19 5.25
CA PHE A 180 -1.87 24.27 4.35
C PHE A 180 -1.40 25.55 5.06
N GLY A 181 -1.35 25.56 6.40
CA GLY A 181 -0.79 26.65 7.19
C GLY A 181 -1.43 28.01 6.86
N ASP A 182 -0.62 28.94 6.33
CA ASP A 182 -1.03 30.32 6.04
C ASP A 182 -1.86 30.48 4.75
N SER A 183 -2.12 29.40 4.02
CA SER A 183 -2.96 29.43 2.81
C SER A 183 -4.44 29.65 3.16
N ILE A 184 -5.14 30.42 2.33
CA ILE A 184 -6.57 30.67 2.54
C ILE A 184 -7.35 29.40 2.18
N CYS A 185 -8.11 28.87 3.14
CA CYS A 185 -8.97 27.70 2.94
C CYS A 185 -10.44 28.10 3.11
N ARG A 186 -11.29 27.76 2.13
CA ARG A 186 -12.74 27.96 2.18
C ARG A 186 -13.46 26.64 2.00
N SER A 187 -14.47 26.40 2.84
CA SER A 187 -15.36 25.25 2.66
C SER A 187 -16.38 25.53 1.57
N CYS A 188 -16.63 24.54 0.72
CA CYS A 188 -17.69 24.55 -0.27
C CYS A 188 -19.03 24.12 0.32
N GLU A 189 -19.06 23.43 1.46
CA GLU A 189 -20.26 22.87 2.11
C GLU A 189 -20.94 21.78 1.25
N GLY A 190 -20.13 20.97 0.58
CA GLY A 190 -20.55 19.79 -0.18
C GLY A 190 -20.35 19.92 -1.69
N ASN A 191 -20.28 18.76 -2.35
CA ASN A 191 -20.08 18.59 -3.80
C ASN A 191 -20.94 19.53 -4.68
N SER A 192 -22.22 19.68 -4.37
CA SER A 192 -23.17 20.47 -5.19
C SER A 192 -22.87 21.97 -5.24
N GLN A 193 -22.09 22.48 -4.29
CA GLN A 193 -21.80 23.91 -4.13
C GLN A 193 -20.44 24.31 -4.71
N VAL A 194 -19.58 23.34 -5.03
CA VAL A 194 -18.20 23.56 -5.49
C VAL A 194 -18.18 24.48 -6.72
N ALA A 195 -18.91 24.12 -7.79
CA ALA A 195 -18.95 24.92 -9.02
C ALA A 195 -19.49 26.34 -8.78
N LYS A 196 -20.54 26.49 -7.96
CA LYS A 196 -21.12 27.79 -7.65
C LYS A 196 -20.11 28.71 -6.95
N LYS A 197 -19.41 28.19 -5.94
CA LYS A 197 -18.46 28.96 -5.13
C LYS A 197 -17.19 29.34 -5.89
N ILE A 198 -16.73 28.48 -6.81
CA ILE A 198 -15.61 28.79 -7.71
C ILE A 198 -16.01 29.86 -8.72
N ASN A 199 -17.18 29.75 -9.34
CA ASN A 199 -17.65 30.73 -10.34
C ASN A 199 -17.90 32.12 -9.74
N SER A 200 -18.13 32.20 -8.43
CA SER A 200 -18.27 33.48 -7.70
C SER A 200 -16.98 33.94 -7.02
N ALA A 201 -15.87 33.23 -7.19
CA ALA A 201 -14.61 33.56 -6.53
C ALA A 201 -13.93 34.75 -7.23
N GLU A 202 -13.34 35.64 -6.43
CA GLU A 202 -12.60 36.81 -6.92
C GLU A 202 -11.08 36.55 -6.97
N GLU A 203 -10.63 35.37 -6.51
CA GLU A 203 -9.22 35.00 -6.46
C GLU A 203 -8.69 34.45 -7.79
N ASP A 204 -7.50 34.89 -8.18
CA ASP A 204 -6.86 34.46 -9.42
C ASP A 204 -6.27 33.04 -9.36
N ASN A 205 -5.76 32.61 -8.20
CA ASN A 205 -5.11 31.30 -8.02
C ASN A 205 -5.97 30.41 -7.12
N ILE A 206 -6.88 29.66 -7.71
CA ILE A 206 -7.79 28.75 -6.98
C ILE A 206 -7.32 27.30 -7.17
N ALA A 207 -7.25 26.56 -6.07
CA ALA A 207 -7.11 25.11 -6.07
C ALA A 207 -8.34 24.49 -5.41
N VAL A 208 -8.83 23.38 -5.97
CA VAL A 208 -10.06 22.73 -5.50
C VAL A 208 -9.74 21.34 -4.99
N ILE A 209 -10.22 21.02 -3.79
CA ILE A 209 -10.12 19.68 -3.20
C ILE A 209 -11.53 19.17 -3.04
N ALA A 210 -11.93 18.22 -3.87
CA ALA A 210 -13.28 17.68 -3.88
C ALA A 210 -13.29 16.21 -4.26
N ASP A 211 -14.37 15.53 -3.88
CA ASP A 211 -14.65 14.17 -4.34
C ASP A 211 -14.95 14.16 -5.85
N GLY A 212 -14.75 13.03 -6.51
CA GLY A 212 -15.06 12.83 -7.93
C GLY A 212 -16.51 13.19 -8.28
N ALA A 213 -17.44 13.02 -7.33
CA ALA A 213 -18.83 13.39 -7.50
C ALA A 213 -19.06 14.91 -7.67
N ALA A 214 -18.15 15.79 -7.22
CA ALA A 214 -18.25 17.23 -7.43
C ALA A 214 -18.16 17.63 -8.92
N PHE A 215 -17.54 16.80 -9.75
CA PHE A 215 -17.30 17.10 -11.15
C PHE A 215 -18.47 16.69 -12.06
N GLY A 216 -19.46 15.95 -11.53
CA GLY A 216 -20.61 15.46 -12.30
C GLY A 216 -20.22 14.54 -13.46
N ALA A 217 -21.20 14.16 -14.28
CA ALA A 217 -20.92 13.52 -15.57
C ALA A 217 -20.46 14.60 -16.56
N VAL A 218 -19.34 14.35 -17.25
CA VAL A 218 -18.91 15.18 -18.38
C VAL A 218 -19.93 14.99 -19.50
N ASN A 219 -20.64 16.04 -19.90
CA ASN A 219 -21.47 16.04 -21.11
C ASN A 219 -20.60 16.10 -22.36
#